data_AF-A0A7S4CIM6-F1
#
_entry.id   AF-A0A7S4CIM6-F1
#
_cell.length_a   1.000
_cell.length_b   1.000
_cell.length_c   1.000
_cell.angle_alpha   90.00
_cell.angle_beta   90.00
_cell.angle_gamma   90.00
#
_symmetry.space_group_name_H-M   'P 1'
#
loop_
_entity.id
_entity.type
_entity.pdbx_description
1 polymer ?
#
loop_
_entity_poly.entity_id
_entity_poly.type
_entity_poly.pdbx_seq_one_letter_code
_entity_poly.pdbx_strand_id
1 'polypeptide(L)'
;FFFVSTLFWRVSTMAKAHGEMDSTKAKEGYKGFGSFHSENVEDMIQDEAWVPPSSPIQVNDLVAGDCTFGRDMYDRHFLLDPEFTFLNHGAFGSPLRVAFEAAQRWRVHAERNPLKFIDRELFPQIVGVIKQFATFVACRPRDLAFVP
;
A
#
# COMPACT_ATOMS: atom_id res chain seq x y z
N PHE A 1 21.40 -7.23 -0.13
CA PHE A 1 22.12 -6.63 -1.27
C PHE A 1 21.17 -6.62 -2.47
N PHE A 2 20.42 -5.53 -2.66
CA PHE A 2 19.63 -5.27 -3.87
C PHE A 2 19.41 -3.74 -3.97
N PHE A 3 19.62 -3.21 -5.18
CA PHE A 3 19.28 -1.87 -5.69
C PHE A 3 17.91 -1.38 -5.14
N VAL A 4 17.65 -0.13 -4.76
CA VAL A 4 18.03 1.17 -5.34
C VAL A 4 18.21 2.17 -4.21
N SER A 5 19.40 2.77 -4.13
CA SER A 5 19.63 3.96 -3.31
C SER A 5 19.30 5.22 -4.12
N THR A 6 18.89 6.27 -3.42
CA THR A 6 18.70 7.66 -3.87
C THR A 6 17.47 7.98 -4.73
N LEU A 7 16.33 8.20 -4.06
CA LEU A 7 15.40 9.26 -4.46
C LEU A 7 15.52 10.41 -3.45
N PHE A 8 16.40 11.37 -3.75
CA PHE A 8 16.59 12.58 -2.95
C PHE A 8 15.36 13.49 -3.13
N TRP A 9 14.61 13.72 -2.04
CA TRP A 9 13.55 14.71 -2.00
C TRP A 9 14.19 16.09 -1.78
N ARG A 10 14.23 16.93 -2.82
CA ARG A 10 14.55 18.36 -2.68
C ARG A 10 13.45 19.17 -3.35
N VAL A 11 12.53 19.68 -2.53
CA VAL A 11 11.55 20.69 -2.93
C VAL A 11 12.32 21.96 -3.25
N SER A 12 12.36 22.34 -4.53
CA SER A 12 12.84 23.65 -4.96
C SER A 12 11.62 24.50 -5.29
N THR A 13 11.28 25.42 -4.40
CA THR A 13 10.34 26.50 -4.64
C THR A 13 10.98 27.50 -5.60
N MET A 14 10.46 27.62 -6.82
CA MET A 14 10.77 28.72 -7.73
C MET A 14 9.53 29.58 -7.92
N ALA A 15 9.67 30.85 -7.55
CA ALA A 15 8.67 31.90 -7.63
C ALA A 15 8.21 32.13 -9.08
N LYS A 16 6.88 32.26 -9.28
CA LYS A 16 6.29 32.67 -10.56
C LYS A 16 6.29 34.19 -10.69
N ALA A 17 6.92 34.70 -11.75
CA ALA A 17 6.77 36.07 -12.21
C ALA A 17 5.42 36.26 -12.94
N HIS A 18 4.84 37.45 -12.78
CA HIS A 18 3.56 37.89 -13.32
C HIS A 18 3.49 37.82 -14.85
N GLY A 19 2.42 37.22 -15.36
CA GLY A 19 2.00 37.28 -16.76
C GLY A 19 0.51 37.00 -16.82
N GLU A 20 -0.26 38.02 -17.21
CA GLU A 20 -1.71 38.03 -17.35
C GLU A 20 -2.11 37.08 -18.50
N MET A 21 -2.90 36.04 -18.21
CA MET A 21 -3.36 35.07 -19.21
C MET A 21 -4.84 34.73 -18.98
N ASP A 22 -5.59 34.93 -20.06
CA ASP A 22 -7.03 34.75 -20.29
C ASP A 22 -7.64 33.50 -19.62
N SER A 23 -8.74 33.70 -18.90
CA SER A 23 -9.30 32.80 -17.88
C SER A 23 -10.41 31.87 -18.40
N THR A 24 -10.24 31.27 -19.58
CA THR A 24 -11.16 30.21 -20.03
C THR A 24 -10.41 29.05 -20.70
N LYS A 25 -10.57 27.85 -20.11
CA LYS A 25 -9.90 26.57 -20.42
C LYS A 25 -8.49 26.40 -19.84
N ALA A 26 -8.42 26.23 -18.53
CA ALA A 26 -7.37 25.39 -17.95
C ALA A 26 -7.51 24.00 -18.59
N LYS A 27 -6.61 23.68 -19.53
CA LYS A 27 -6.46 22.31 -20.06
C LYS A 27 -6.22 21.43 -18.84
N GLU A 28 -7.06 20.42 -18.64
CA GLU A 28 -6.82 19.38 -17.64
C GLU A 28 -5.43 18.81 -17.89
N GLY A 29 -4.46 19.28 -17.11
CA GLY A 29 -3.08 18.87 -17.22
C GLY A 29 -2.93 17.41 -16.84
N TYR A 30 -1.79 16.83 -17.20
CA TYR A 30 -1.38 15.50 -16.79
C TYR A 30 -1.61 15.30 -15.29
N LYS A 31 -2.57 14.44 -14.92
CA LYS A 31 -2.91 14.09 -13.52
C LYS A 31 -2.04 12.95 -12.99
N GLY A 32 -0.83 12.79 -13.51
CA GLY A 32 0.09 11.74 -13.08
C GLY A 32 0.97 12.20 -11.93
N PHE A 33 1.28 11.30 -11.00
CA PHE A 33 2.28 11.53 -9.98
C PHE A 33 3.70 11.37 -10.57
N GLY A 34 4.40 12.48 -10.82
CA GLY A 34 5.76 12.43 -11.41
C GLY A 34 5.74 11.88 -12.85
N SER A 35 6.38 10.74 -13.09
CA SER A 35 6.32 10.03 -14.38
C SER A 35 5.28 8.89 -14.39
N PHE A 36 4.55 8.70 -13.29
CA PHE A 36 3.58 7.62 -13.15
C PHE A 36 2.19 8.04 -13.65
N HIS A 37 1.47 7.10 -14.26
CA HIS A 37 0.10 7.33 -14.76
C HIS A 37 -0.99 7.10 -13.71
N SER A 38 -0.62 7.07 -12.43
CA SER A 38 -1.54 7.09 -11.30
C SER A 38 -1.83 8.54 -10.88
N GLU A 39 -3.03 8.75 -10.32
CA GLU A 39 -3.41 10.03 -9.71
C GLU A 39 -2.42 10.44 -8.62
N ASN A 40 -2.38 11.74 -8.30
CA ASN A 40 -1.56 12.22 -7.21
C ASN A 40 -1.99 11.58 -5.87
N VAL A 41 -1.02 11.05 -5.13
CA VAL A 41 -1.27 10.34 -3.86
C VAL A 41 -1.91 11.24 -2.81
N GLU A 42 -1.48 12.49 -2.69
CA GLU A 42 -2.03 13.43 -1.71
C GLU A 42 -3.48 13.78 -2.03
N ASP A 43 -3.79 13.97 -3.32
CA ASP A 43 -5.16 14.24 -3.76
C ASP A 43 -6.06 13.05 -3.43
N MET A 44 -5.63 11.81 -3.71
CA MET A 44 -6.38 10.59 -3.35
C MET A 44 -6.54 10.42 -1.83
N ILE A 45 -5.55 10.82 -1.02
CA ILE A 45 -5.61 10.76 0.44
C ILE A 45 -6.60 11.80 0.99
N GLN A 46 -6.64 13.00 0.42
CA GLN A 46 -7.49 14.11 0.87
C GLN A 46 -8.94 13.98 0.40
N ASP A 47 -9.19 13.36 -0.75
CA ASP A 47 -10.54 13.17 -1.28
C ASP A 47 -11.31 12.12 -0.45
N GLU A 48 -12.30 12.54 0.32
CA GLU A 48 -13.16 11.65 1.12
C GLU A 48 -14.08 10.78 0.25
N ALA A 49 -14.41 11.23 -0.96
CA ALA A 49 -15.26 10.48 -1.90
C ALA A 49 -14.47 9.45 -2.72
N TRP A 50 -13.14 9.50 -2.69
CA TRP A 50 -12.30 8.56 -3.41
C TRP A 50 -12.43 7.14 -2.84
N VAL A 51 -12.66 6.18 -3.74
CA VAL A 51 -12.84 4.76 -3.43
C VAL A 51 -11.66 3.97 -3.99
N PRO A 52 -11.04 3.06 -3.21
CA PRO A 52 -9.94 2.25 -3.71
C PRO A 52 -10.40 1.30 -4.82
N PRO A 53 -9.55 1.05 -5.83
CA PRO A 53 -9.83 0.02 -6.82
C PRO A 53 -9.90 -1.37 -6.15
N SER A 54 -10.63 -2.29 -6.78
CA SER A 54 -10.69 -3.67 -6.29
C SER A 54 -9.28 -4.27 -6.18
N SER A 55 -9.01 -4.96 -5.07
CA SER A 55 -7.73 -5.65 -4.88
C SER A 55 -7.60 -6.78 -5.92
N PRO A 56 -6.48 -6.91 -6.63
CA PRO A 56 -6.20 -8.07 -7.47
C PRO A 56 -6.06 -9.35 -6.64
N ILE A 57 -5.78 -9.23 -5.34
CA ILE A 57 -5.66 -10.36 -4.41
C ILE A 57 -6.91 -10.46 -3.55
N GLN A 58 -7.65 -11.55 -3.72
CA GLN A 58 -8.81 -11.89 -2.91
C GLN A 58 -8.35 -12.62 -1.65
N VAL A 59 -8.36 -11.92 -0.51
CA VAL A 59 -7.91 -12.47 0.78
C VAL A 59 -8.98 -13.37 1.42
N ASN A 60 -10.26 -13.13 1.15
CA ASN A 60 -11.35 -13.93 1.71
C ASN A 60 -11.22 -15.42 1.35
N ASP A 61 -10.74 -15.71 0.13
CA ASP A 61 -10.50 -17.07 -0.34
C ASP A 61 -9.33 -17.77 0.39
N LEU A 62 -8.54 -17.02 1.17
CA LEU A 62 -7.41 -17.50 1.95
C LEU A 62 -7.74 -17.68 3.45
N VAL A 63 -8.91 -17.20 3.90
CA VAL A 63 -9.31 -17.30 5.30
C VAL A 63 -9.78 -18.73 5.59
N ALA A 64 -9.05 -19.46 6.42
CA ALA A 64 -9.31 -20.87 6.74
C ALA A 64 -10.48 -21.09 7.73
N GLY A 65 -11.50 -20.24 7.68
CA GLY A 65 -12.70 -20.29 8.54
C GLY A 65 -12.42 -19.92 10.00
N ASP A 66 -13.39 -20.23 10.87
CA ASP A 66 -13.32 -19.92 12.29
C ASP A 66 -12.19 -20.70 13.00
N CYS A 67 -11.62 -20.07 14.03
CA CYS A 67 -10.65 -20.72 14.89
C CYS A 67 -10.77 -20.29 16.35
N THR A 68 -10.26 -21.16 17.22
CA THR A 68 -10.09 -20.86 18.64
C THR A 68 -8.64 -20.47 18.90
N PHE A 69 -8.43 -19.54 19.84
CA PHE A 69 -7.07 -19.19 20.26
C PHE A 69 -6.33 -20.39 20.88
N GLY A 70 -5.00 -20.28 20.94
CA GLY A 70 -4.15 -21.33 21.48
C GLY A 70 -3.63 -22.27 20.39
N ARG A 71 -3.61 -23.58 20.67
CA ARG A 71 -2.96 -24.56 19.79
C ARG A 71 -3.64 -24.70 18.43
N ASP A 72 -4.96 -24.60 18.40
CA ASP A 72 -5.76 -24.63 17.17
C ASP A 72 -5.37 -23.50 16.19
N MET A 73 -5.26 -22.26 16.69
CA MET A 73 -4.77 -21.14 15.90
C MET A 73 -3.32 -21.34 15.45
N TYR A 74 -2.45 -21.82 16.35
CA TYR A 74 -1.04 -22.06 16.06
C TYR A 74 -0.85 -23.02 14.88
N ASP A 75 -1.48 -24.20 14.94
CA ASP A 75 -1.28 -25.27 13.96
C ASP A 75 -1.86 -24.93 12.58
N ARG A 76 -3.01 -24.27 12.55
CA ARG A 76 -3.71 -23.99 11.28
C ARG A 76 -3.23 -22.73 10.60
N HIS A 77 -2.93 -21.68 11.38
CA HIS A 77 -2.79 -20.34 10.83
C HIS A 77 -1.37 -19.78 10.91
N PHE A 78 -0.40 -20.48 11.49
CA PHE A 78 1.02 -20.08 11.41
C PHE A 78 1.83 -21.05 10.53
N LEU A 79 2.98 -20.55 10.06
CA LEU A 79 3.99 -21.32 9.32
C LEU A 79 5.17 -21.72 10.20
N LEU A 80 4.99 -21.66 11.52
CA LEU A 80 6.05 -21.99 12.48
C LEU A 80 6.31 -23.51 12.47
N ASP A 81 7.58 -23.87 12.64
CA ASP A 81 7.99 -25.26 12.80
C ASP A 81 7.30 -25.87 14.04
N PRO A 82 6.60 -27.01 13.92
CA PRO A 82 5.90 -27.63 15.04
C PRO A 82 6.83 -28.14 16.15
N GLU A 83 8.11 -28.39 15.87
CA GLU A 83 9.11 -28.82 16.87
C GLU A 83 9.76 -27.64 17.59
N PHE A 84 9.57 -26.42 17.08
CA PHE A 84 10.11 -25.19 17.65
C PHE A 84 9.06 -24.45 18.48
N THR A 85 9.42 -24.02 19.70
CA THR A 85 8.56 -23.18 20.53
C THR A 85 8.99 -21.71 20.44
N PHE A 86 8.23 -20.90 19.70
CA PHE A 86 8.53 -19.48 19.53
C PHE A 86 8.02 -18.63 20.71
N LEU A 87 8.81 -18.55 21.78
CA LEU A 87 8.43 -17.80 22.99
C LEU A 87 8.46 -16.27 22.81
N ASN A 88 9.36 -15.75 21.97
CA ASN A 88 9.58 -14.31 21.81
C ASN A 88 9.00 -13.77 20.49
N HIS A 89 7.67 -13.87 20.33
CA HIS A 89 6.98 -13.36 19.14
C HIS A 89 7.18 -11.83 18.95
N GLY A 90 7.33 -11.08 20.05
CA GLY A 90 7.51 -9.62 20.02
C GLY A 90 8.84 -9.11 19.44
N ALA A 91 9.84 -9.97 19.23
CA ALA A 91 11.12 -9.54 18.66
C ALA A 91 11.06 -9.29 17.15
N PHE A 92 10.52 -10.27 16.40
CA PHE A 92 10.50 -10.24 14.93
C PHE A 92 9.11 -10.47 14.35
N GLY A 93 8.16 -10.91 15.17
CA GLY A 93 6.85 -11.36 14.73
C GLY A 93 6.88 -12.68 13.97
N SER A 94 5.69 -13.14 13.61
CA SER A 94 5.46 -14.20 12.63
C SER A 94 4.09 -13.91 12.02
N PRO A 95 4.00 -13.66 10.70
CA PRO A 95 2.72 -13.38 10.08
C PRO A 95 1.86 -14.64 10.06
N LEU A 96 0.53 -14.45 10.09
CA LEU A 96 -0.39 -15.53 9.79
C LEU A 96 -0.17 -16.03 8.35
N ARG A 97 -0.42 -17.32 8.13
CA ARG A 97 -0.37 -18.01 6.84
C ARG A 97 -1.14 -17.25 5.76
N VAL A 98 -2.35 -16.76 6.07
CA VAL A 98 -3.16 -15.95 5.16
C VAL A 98 -2.44 -14.68 4.70
N ALA A 99 -1.75 -13.97 5.60
CA ALA A 99 -1.00 -12.76 5.28
C ALA A 99 0.25 -13.09 4.44
N PHE A 100 0.94 -14.19 4.77
CA PHE A 100 2.07 -14.69 3.98
C PHE A 100 1.65 -15.04 2.55
N GLU A 101 0.56 -15.78 2.38
CA GLU A 101 0.04 -16.20 1.08
C GLU A 101 -0.47 -15.00 0.26
N ALA A 102 -1.14 -14.05 0.88
CA ALA A 102 -1.53 -12.80 0.23
C ALA A 102 -0.30 -12.04 -0.30
N ALA A 103 0.76 -11.92 0.51
CA ALA A 103 2.01 -11.29 0.09
C ALA A 103 2.69 -12.05 -1.07
N GLN A 104 2.66 -13.39 -1.07
CA GLN A 104 3.14 -14.18 -2.21
C GLN A 104 2.34 -13.90 -3.49
N ARG A 105 1.00 -13.86 -3.40
CA ARG A 105 0.15 -13.54 -4.55
C ARG A 105 0.42 -12.14 -5.11
N TRP A 106 0.62 -11.15 -4.23
CA TRP A 106 1.02 -9.81 -4.64
C TRP A 106 2.35 -9.77 -5.39
N ARG A 107 3.37 -10.51 -4.90
CA ARG A 107 4.65 -10.64 -5.62
C ARG A 107 4.45 -11.23 -7.01
N VAL A 108 3.73 -12.35 -7.12
CA VAL A 108 3.46 -12.98 -8.42
C VAL A 108 2.68 -12.04 -9.36
N HIS A 109 1.70 -11.30 -8.83
CA HIS A 109 0.93 -10.33 -9.61
C HIS A 109 1.80 -9.19 -10.14
N ALA A 110 2.68 -8.62 -9.30
CA ALA A 110 3.62 -7.58 -9.69
C ALA A 110 4.55 -8.07 -10.81
N GLU A 111 5.11 -9.28 -10.70
CA GLU A 111 6.06 -9.83 -11.68
C GLU A 111 5.42 -10.17 -13.04
N ARG A 112 4.11 -10.42 -13.09
CA ARG A 112 3.42 -10.70 -14.36
C ARG A 112 3.40 -9.50 -15.31
N ASN A 113 3.38 -8.28 -14.76
CA ASN A 113 3.49 -7.05 -15.53
C ASN A 113 3.98 -5.90 -14.64
N PRO A 114 5.31 -5.80 -14.40
CA PRO A 114 5.86 -4.87 -13.43
C PRO A 114 5.63 -3.41 -13.81
N LEU A 115 5.64 -3.09 -15.11
CA LEU A 115 5.34 -1.74 -15.58
C LEU A 115 3.92 -1.34 -15.22
N LYS A 116 2.92 -2.17 -15.55
CA LYS A 116 1.53 -1.90 -15.21
C LYS A 116 1.34 -1.76 -13.69
N PHE A 117 1.93 -2.67 -12.92
CA PHE A 117 1.80 -2.68 -11.47
C PHE A 117 2.34 -1.40 -10.83
N ILE A 118 3.61 -1.06 -11.11
CA ILE A 118 4.27 0.11 -10.51
C ILE A 118 3.65 1.42 -11.01
N ASP A 119 3.34 1.52 -12.31
CA ASP A 119 2.87 2.76 -12.93
C ASP A 119 1.43 3.11 -12.56
N ARG A 120 0.57 2.09 -12.36
CA ARG A 120 -0.88 2.29 -12.32
C ARG A 120 -1.59 1.70 -11.12
N GLU A 121 -1.09 0.61 -10.55
CA GLU A 121 -1.85 -0.16 -9.57
C GLU A 121 -1.35 0.06 -8.14
N LEU A 122 -0.03 0.19 -7.95
CA LEU A 122 0.59 0.24 -6.62
C LEU A 122 0.07 1.39 -5.76
N PHE A 123 0.13 2.64 -6.24
CA PHE A 123 -0.23 3.80 -5.43
C PHE A 123 -1.70 3.85 -5.02
N PRO A 124 -2.68 3.62 -5.91
CA PRO A 124 -4.08 3.47 -5.50
C PRO A 124 -4.28 2.39 -4.43
N GLN A 125 -3.60 1.24 -4.55
CA GLN A 125 -3.72 0.18 -3.54
C GLN A 125 -3.13 0.63 -2.19
N ILE A 126 -1.97 1.30 -2.17
CA ILE A 126 -1.38 1.86 -0.95
C ILE A 126 -2.30 2.89 -0.30
N VAL A 127 -2.91 3.81 -1.06
CA VAL A 127 -3.85 4.79 -0.50
C VAL A 127 -5.07 4.10 0.11
N GLY A 128 -5.58 3.05 -0.53
CA GLY A 128 -6.63 2.20 0.04
C GLY A 128 -6.24 1.65 1.41
N VAL A 129 -5.03 1.10 1.55
CA VAL A 129 -4.51 0.60 2.83
C VAL A 129 -4.34 1.72 3.85
N ILE A 130 -3.80 2.88 3.46
CA ILE A 130 -3.64 4.05 4.36
C ILE A 130 -5.00 4.45 4.95
N LYS A 131 -6.04 4.59 4.13
CA LYS A 131 -7.38 4.98 4.58
C LYS A 131 -8.00 3.94 5.51
N GLN A 132 -7.86 2.65 5.18
CA GLN A 132 -8.32 1.56 6.04
C GLN A 132 -7.56 1.53 7.38
N PHE A 133 -6.24 1.71 7.35
CA PHE A 133 -5.41 1.67 8.53
C PHE A 133 -5.66 2.89 9.44
N ALA A 134 -5.81 4.08 8.88
CA ALA A 134 -6.21 5.29 9.61
C ALA A 134 -7.51 5.09 10.37
N THR A 135 -8.49 4.44 9.74
CA THR A 135 -9.76 4.10 10.39
C THR A 135 -9.54 3.13 11.56
N PHE A 136 -8.74 2.09 11.35
CA PHE A 136 -8.42 1.10 12.38
C PHE A 136 -7.70 1.69 13.60
N VAL A 137 -6.73 2.59 13.40
CA VAL A 137 -5.98 3.25 14.49
C VAL A 137 -6.58 4.58 14.94
N ALA A 138 -7.76 4.96 14.43
CA ALA A 138 -8.48 6.19 14.74
C ALA A 138 -7.65 7.49 14.54
N CYS A 139 -6.95 7.61 13.41
CA CYS A 139 -6.24 8.83 13.00
C CYS A 139 -6.67 9.31 11.61
N ARG A 140 -6.13 10.45 11.14
CA ARG A 140 -6.40 10.93 9.77
C ARG A 140 -5.47 10.21 8.80
N PRO A 141 -5.91 9.88 7.57
CA PRO A 141 -5.05 9.27 6.54
C PRO A 141 -3.71 10.00 6.31
N ARG A 142 -3.73 11.34 6.35
CA ARG A 142 -2.53 12.20 6.20
C ARG A 142 -1.51 12.09 7.35
N ASP A 143 -1.91 11.51 8.48
CA ASP A 143 -1.05 11.34 9.65
C ASP A 143 -0.26 10.01 9.59
N LEU A 144 -0.44 9.23 8.51
CA LEU A 144 0.19 7.93 8.32
C LEU A 144 1.19 7.94 7.17
N ALA A 145 2.28 7.21 7.37
CA ALA A 145 3.22 6.85 6.33
C ALA A 145 3.72 5.42 6.57
N PHE A 146 3.96 4.66 5.50
CA PHE A 146 4.67 3.40 5.58
C PHE A 146 6.17 3.63 5.42
N VAL A 147 6.94 3.08 6.34
CA VAL A 147 8.41 3.09 6.34
C VAL A 147 8.93 1.64 6.41
N PRO A 148 10.18 1.38 6.01
CA PRO A 148 10.81 0.06 6.14
C PRO A 148 10.94 -0.44 7.59
#